data_AF-A0A7S2ESV7-F1
#
_entry.id   AF-A0A7S2ESV7-F1
#
_cell.length_a   1.000
_cell.length_b   1.000
_cell.length_c   1.000
_cell.angle_alpha   90.00
_cell.angle_beta   90.00
_cell.angle_gamma   90.00
#
_symmetry.space_group_name_H-M   'P 1'
#
loop_
_entity.id
_entity.type
_entity.pdbx_description
1 polymer ?
#
loop_
_entity_poly.entity_id
_entity_poly.type
_entity_poly.pdbx_seq_one_letter_code
_entity_poly.pdbx_strand_id
1 'polypeptide(L)'
;LRWAAVPAISNFNLNLGGVDYQCCPFNGWFASIEIVRNLMERYKVQDRWIDAMGLDKKQKMIEMRVQHEIQIAVLHSFSTSGFSMVDPQQVGNSFMVHCKRERDAGRECPGQWSWIG
;
A
#
# COMPACT_ATOMS: atom_id res chain seq x y z
N LEU A 1 9.09 -11.85 10.07
CA LEU A 1 8.30 -11.79 8.82
C LEU A 1 9.20 -11.21 7.73
N ARG A 2 8.90 -11.45 6.45
CA ARG A 2 9.65 -10.85 5.32
C ARG A 2 8.70 -10.57 4.16
N TRP A 3 9.07 -9.63 3.29
CA TRP A 3 8.28 -9.26 2.12
C TRP A 3 9.19 -8.97 0.93
N ALA A 4 8.66 -9.07 -0.29
CA ALA A 4 9.37 -8.65 -1.49
C ALA A 4 9.53 -7.12 -1.51
N ALA A 5 10.64 -6.62 -2.06
CA ALA A 5 10.90 -5.18 -2.09
C ALA A 5 10.09 -4.45 -3.17
N VAL A 6 9.82 -5.10 -4.31
CA VAL A 6 9.22 -4.47 -5.51
C VAL A 6 7.88 -5.13 -5.85
N PRO A 7 6.77 -4.38 -5.88
CA PRO A 7 5.51 -4.85 -6.44
C PRO A 7 5.53 -4.72 -7.97
N ALA A 8 5.59 -5.86 -8.67
CA ALA A 8 5.46 -5.89 -10.13
C ALA A 8 4.14 -6.55 -10.53
N ILE A 9 3.30 -5.81 -11.24
CA ILE A 9 2.07 -6.33 -11.83
C ILE A 9 2.39 -6.79 -13.25
N SER A 10 2.06 -8.05 -13.54
CA SER A 10 2.40 -8.70 -14.82
C SER A 10 1.20 -9.39 -15.49
N ASN A 11 -0.01 -9.19 -14.97
CA ASN A 11 -1.23 -9.84 -15.44
C ASN A 11 -2.28 -8.83 -15.96
N PHE A 12 -1.84 -7.63 -16.32
CA PHE A 12 -2.68 -6.55 -16.87
C PHE A 12 -2.31 -6.32 -18.34
N ASN A 13 -3.29 -5.93 -19.15
CA ASN A 13 -3.09 -5.53 -20.54
C ASN A 13 -3.02 -4.01 -20.63
N LEU A 14 -2.07 -3.49 -21.41
CA LEU A 14 -2.04 -2.08 -21.80
C LEU A 14 -2.74 -1.92 -23.16
N ASN A 15 -3.84 -1.17 -23.22
CA ASN A 15 -4.48 -0.77 -24.47
C ASN A 15 -4.01 0.64 -24.87
N LEU A 16 -3.40 0.77 -26.04
CA LEU A 16 -2.91 2.06 -26.54
C LEU A 16 -3.11 2.15 -28.06
N GLY A 17 -3.87 3.15 -28.51
CA GLY A 17 -4.09 3.39 -29.94
C GLY A 17 -4.79 2.23 -30.67
N GLY A 18 -5.62 1.46 -29.96
CA GLY A 18 -6.29 0.28 -30.51
C GLY A 18 -5.45 -0.99 -30.55
N VAL A 19 -4.22 -0.95 -30.02
CA VAL A 19 -3.34 -2.12 -29.89
C VAL A 19 -3.34 -2.62 -28.44
N ASP A 20 -3.49 -3.93 -28.26
CA ASP A 20 -3.43 -4.59 -26.96
C ASP A 20 -2.05 -5.20 -26.69
N TYR A 21 -1.31 -4.61 -25.75
CA TYR A 21 -0.03 -5.10 -25.28
C TYR A 21 -0.24 -6.02 -24.06
N GLN A 22 -0.28 -7.32 -24.30
CA GLN A 22 -0.56 -8.34 -23.27
C GLN A 22 0.64 -8.64 -22.34
N CYS A 23 1.85 -8.26 -22.73
CA CYS A 23 3.09 -8.55 -21.99
C CYS A 23 3.82 -7.26 -21.61
N CYS A 24 3.14 -6.38 -20.88
CA CYS A 24 3.69 -5.09 -20.45
C CYS A 24 3.70 -4.98 -18.92
N PRO A 25 4.61 -5.69 -18.21
CA PRO A 25 4.69 -5.59 -16.76
C PRO A 25 5.12 -4.18 -16.33
N PHE A 26 4.57 -3.71 -15.21
CA PHE A 26 4.92 -2.42 -14.62
C PHE A 26 5.05 -2.54 -13.10
N ASN A 27 5.84 -1.65 -12.51
CA ASN A 27 6.06 -1.61 -11.08
C ASN A 27 6.09 -0.16 -10.56
N GLY A 28 5.90 -0.05 -9.25
CA GLY A 28 6.17 1.16 -8.48
C GLY A 28 6.90 0.79 -7.19
N TRP A 29 6.56 1.50 -6.13
CA TRP A 29 6.94 1.16 -4.77
C TRP A 29 5.69 0.79 -3.98
N PHE A 30 5.83 -0.07 -2.98
CA PHE A 30 4.72 -0.36 -2.07
C PHE A 30 4.31 0.90 -1.30
N ALA A 31 3.01 1.08 -1.08
CA ALA A 31 2.51 1.80 0.07
C ALA A 31 2.49 0.87 1.30
N SER A 32 2.87 1.37 2.48
CA SER A 32 2.99 0.51 3.68
C SER A 32 1.70 -0.26 4.00
N ILE A 33 0.54 0.35 3.76
CA ILE A 33 -0.79 -0.27 3.96
C ILE A 33 -1.01 -1.53 3.12
N GLU A 34 -0.40 -1.65 1.94
CA GLU A 34 -0.58 -2.82 1.07
C GLU A 34 0.04 -4.07 1.71
N ILE A 35 1.22 -3.92 2.30
CA ILE A 35 1.89 -5.01 3.01
C ILE A 35 1.15 -5.32 4.31
N VAL A 36 0.74 -4.29 5.06
CA VAL A 36 -0.02 -4.47 6.31
C VAL A 36 -1.31 -5.23 6.05
N ARG A 37 -2.10 -4.84 5.03
CA ARG A 37 -3.32 -5.53 4.63
C ARG A 37 -3.06 -7.00 4.32
N ASN A 38 -2.03 -7.30 3.52
CA ASN A 38 -1.69 -8.68 3.22
C ASN A 38 -1.31 -9.48 4.48
N LEU A 39 -0.49 -8.91 5.36
CA LEU A 39 -0.07 -9.55 6.60
C LEU A 39 -1.26 -9.85 7.53
N MET A 40 -2.22 -8.92 7.61
CA MET A 40 -3.42 -9.02 8.44
C MET A 40 -4.44 -9.99 7.85
N GLU A 41 -4.89 -9.76 6.62
CA GLU A 41 -6.04 -10.47 6.04
C GLU A 41 -5.65 -11.84 5.45
N ARG A 42 -4.51 -11.92 4.77
CA ARG A 42 -4.06 -13.15 4.10
C ARG A 42 -3.20 -14.03 5.00
N TYR A 43 -2.24 -13.44 5.71
CA TYR A 43 -1.32 -14.19 6.56
C TYR A 43 -1.74 -14.27 8.03
N LYS A 44 -2.78 -13.53 8.44
CA LYS A 44 -3.41 -13.60 9.78
C LYS A 44 -2.38 -13.51 10.91
N VAL A 45 -1.45 -12.56 10.80
CA VAL A 45 -0.33 -12.46 11.77
C VAL A 45 -0.73 -11.82 13.11
N GLN A 46 -1.96 -11.31 13.24
CA GLN A 46 -2.40 -10.49 14.38
C GLN A 46 -2.12 -11.13 15.73
N ASP A 47 -2.54 -12.37 15.92
CA ASP A 47 -2.38 -13.09 17.20
C ASP A 47 -0.91 -13.19 17.61
N ARG A 48 -0.01 -13.46 16.66
CA ARG A 48 1.43 -13.55 16.94
C ARG A 48 2.01 -12.23 17.40
N TRP A 49 1.49 -11.11 16.88
CA TRP A 49 1.91 -9.77 17.29
C TRP A 49 1.34 -9.39 18.66
N ILE A 50 0.07 -9.70 18.93
CA ILE A 50 -0.56 -9.50 20.24
C ILE A 50 0.24 -10.23 21.33
N ASP A 51 0.53 -11.51 21.10
CA ASP A 51 1.25 -12.34 22.06
C ASP A 51 2.70 -11.84 22.25
N ALA A 52 3.39 -11.47 21.17
CA ALA A 52 4.75 -10.94 21.22
C ALA A 52 4.86 -9.60 21.95
N MET A 53 3.81 -8.78 21.89
CA MET A 53 3.73 -7.50 22.58
C MET A 53 3.17 -7.62 24.01
N GLY A 54 2.76 -8.82 24.44
CA GLY A 54 2.13 -9.02 25.75
C GLY A 54 0.79 -8.27 25.91
N LEU A 55 0.05 -8.10 24.82
CA LEU A 55 -1.22 -7.37 24.83
C LEU A 55 -2.40 -8.30 25.17
N ASP A 56 -3.43 -7.74 25.82
CA ASP A 56 -4.68 -8.47 26.06
C ASP A 56 -5.56 -8.44 24.81
N LYS A 57 -5.92 -9.63 24.29
CA LYS A 57 -6.86 -9.81 23.16
C LYS A 57 -8.23 -9.18 23.42
N LYS A 58 -8.62 -9.01 24.68
CA LYS A 58 -9.90 -8.39 25.07
C LYS A 58 -9.84 -6.87 25.12
N GLN A 59 -8.65 -6.27 24.99
CA GLN A 59 -8.52 -4.82 24.99
C GLN A 59 -9.31 -4.22 23.82
N LYS A 60 -10.08 -3.17 24.09
CA LYS A 60 -10.74 -2.40 23.03
C LYS A 60 -9.69 -1.85 22.06
N MET A 61 -10.02 -1.86 20.77
CA MET A 61 -9.13 -1.34 19.70
C MET A 61 -7.82 -2.11 19.53
N ILE A 62 -7.72 -3.34 20.05
CA ILE A 62 -6.50 -4.16 19.93
C ILE A 62 -6.09 -4.35 18.47
N GLU A 63 -7.05 -4.54 17.57
CA GLU A 63 -6.79 -4.72 16.14
C GLU A 63 -6.14 -3.48 15.53
N MET A 64 -6.67 -2.28 15.80
CA MET A 64 -6.08 -1.04 15.31
C MET A 64 -4.69 -0.79 15.88
N ARG A 65 -4.46 -1.13 17.16
CA ARG A 65 -3.14 -1.05 17.78
C ARG A 65 -2.15 -1.97 17.08
N VAL A 66 -2.51 -3.24 16.89
CA VAL A 66 -1.65 -4.24 16.22
C VAL A 66 -1.37 -3.84 14.78
N GLN A 67 -2.38 -3.37 14.05
CA GLN A 67 -2.22 -2.88 12.68
C GLN A 67 -1.19 -1.74 12.61
N HIS A 68 -1.28 -0.78 13.53
CA HIS A 68 -0.37 0.35 13.59
C HIS A 68 1.08 -0.08 13.86
N GLU A 69 1.28 -1.01 14.80
CA GLU A 69 2.61 -1.52 15.16
C GLU A 69 3.25 -2.32 14.02
N ILE A 70 2.44 -3.12 13.30
CA ILE A 70 2.89 -3.79 12.07
C ILE A 70 3.32 -2.76 11.04
N GLN A 71 2.55 -1.68 10.86
CA GLN A 71 2.86 -0.64 9.90
C GLN A 71 4.18 0.08 10.23
N ILE A 72 4.41 0.43 11.50
CA ILE A 72 5.67 1.00 11.98
C ILE A 72 6.84 0.07 11.65
N ALA A 73 6.71 -1.22 11.96
CA ALA A 73 7.77 -2.20 11.71
C ALA A 73 8.07 -2.39 10.21
N VAL A 74 7.05 -2.36 9.35
CA VAL A 74 7.21 -2.41 7.89
C VAL A 74 7.97 -1.19 7.40
N LEU A 75 7.56 0.02 7.79
CA LEU A 75 8.21 1.27 7.41
C LEU A 75 9.68 1.29 7.87
N HIS A 76 9.94 0.94 9.13
CA HIS A 76 11.29 0.86 9.68
C HIS A 76 12.17 -0.14 8.92
N SER A 77 11.64 -1.33 8.61
CA SER A 77 12.38 -2.38 7.92
C SER A 77 12.77 -1.98 6.50
N PHE A 78 11.86 -1.34 5.75
CA PHE A 78 12.15 -0.85 4.40
C PHE A 78 13.17 0.28 4.42
N SER A 79 13.00 1.25 5.33
CA SER A 79 13.94 2.36 5.50
C SER A 79 15.36 1.87 5.84
N THR A 80 15.49 0.97 6.83
CA THR A 80 16.79 0.41 7.25
C THR A 80 17.45 -0.43 6.15
N SER A 81 16.65 -1.08 5.30
CA SER A 81 17.15 -1.88 4.18
C SER A 81 17.44 -1.08 2.91
N GLY A 82 17.19 0.24 2.91
CA GLY A 82 17.41 1.11 1.76
C GLY A 82 16.41 0.93 0.61
N PHE A 83 15.25 0.32 0.86
CA PHE A 83 14.20 0.18 -0.15
C PHE A 83 13.17 1.30 -0.04
N SER A 84 12.79 1.85 -1.19
CA SER A 84 11.75 2.86 -1.28
C SER A 84 10.37 2.29 -0.93
N MET A 85 9.61 3.06 -0.17
CA MET A 85 8.23 2.80 0.22
C MET A 85 7.51 4.12 0.30
N VAL A 86 6.22 4.14 -0.04
CA VAL A 86 5.40 5.34 0.04
C VAL A 86 4.57 5.33 1.31
N ASP A 87 4.53 6.47 1.98
CA ASP A 87 3.63 6.72 3.09
C ASP A 87 2.20 7.04 2.57
N PRO A 88 1.13 6.37 3.03
CA PRO A 88 -0.23 6.62 2.57
C PRO A 88 -0.67 8.08 2.67
N GLN A 89 -0.26 8.81 3.71
CA GLN A 89 -0.62 10.22 3.85
C GLN A 89 0.08 11.06 2.77
N GLN A 90 1.36 10.77 2.50
CA GLN A 90 2.08 11.37 1.38
C GLN A 90 1.47 11.02 0.01
N VAL A 91 0.99 9.78 -0.19
CA VAL A 91 0.26 9.38 -1.40
C VAL A 91 -0.99 10.24 -1.57
N GLY A 92 -1.80 10.38 -0.52
CA GLY A 92 -3.00 11.22 -0.56
C GLY A 92 -2.70 12.67 -0.93
N ASN A 93 -1.69 13.27 -0.32
CA ASN A 93 -1.26 14.63 -0.65
C ASN A 93 -0.78 14.75 -2.11
N SER A 94 0.01 13.78 -2.58
CA SER A 94 0.51 13.75 -3.96
C SER A 94 -0.63 13.58 -4.97
N PHE A 95 -1.63 12.78 -4.63
CA PHE A 95 -2.84 12.60 -5.43
C PHE A 95 -3.64 13.90 -5.53
N MET A 96 -3.81 14.64 -4.44
CA MET A 96 -4.47 15.96 -4.48
C MET A 96 -3.73 16.97 -5.37
N VAL A 97 -2.38 16.94 -5.35
CA VAL A 97 -1.56 17.75 -6.27
C VAL A 97 -1.76 17.32 -7.72
N HIS A 98 -1.84 16.01 -8.00
CA HIS A 98 -2.14 15.50 -9.34
C HIS A 98 -3.53 15.98 -9.82
N CYS A 99 -4.57 15.83 -9.00
CA CYS A 99 -5.92 16.31 -9.31
C CYS A 99 -5.94 17.81 -9.67
N LYS A 100 -5.19 18.63 -8.93
CA LYS A 100 -5.06 20.06 -9.23
C LYS A 100 -4.40 20.28 -10.59
N ARG A 101 -3.29 19.61 -10.88
CA ARG A 101 -2.57 19.73 -12.16
C ARG A 101 -3.42 19.34 -13.36
N GLU A 102 -4.20 18.26 -13.24
CA GLU A 102 -5.13 17.84 -14.29
C GLU A 102 -6.20 18.90 -14.54
N ARG A 103 -6.79 19.45 -13.48
CA ARG A 103 -7.79 20.52 -13.57
C ARG A 103 -7.21 21.79 -14.20
N ASP A 104 -6.02 22.22 -13.78
CA ASP A 104 -5.34 23.40 -14.31
C ASP A 104 -5.01 23.22 -15.81
N ALA A 105 -4.82 21.99 -16.27
CA ALA A 105 -4.60 21.64 -17.67
C ALA A 105 -5.91 21.36 -18.45
N GLY A 106 -7.09 21.62 -17.84
CA GLY A 106 -8.39 21.42 -18.47
C GLY A 106 -8.80 19.95 -18.64
N ARG A 107 -8.19 19.02 -17.90
CA ARG A 107 -8.49 17.58 -17.93
C ARG A 107 -9.23 17.15 -16.67
N GLU A 108 -9.99 16.07 -16.78
CA GLU A 108 -10.56 15.37 -15.63
C GLU A 108 -9.53 14.40 -15.02
N CYS A 109 -9.67 14.13 -13.73
CA CYS A 109 -8.87 13.13 -13.03
C CYS A 109 -9.78 11.92 -12.69
N PRO A 110 -9.90 10.92 -13.58
CA PRO A 110 -10.70 9.74 -13.31
C PRO A 110 -10.13 8.98 -12.11
N GLY A 111 -10.99 8.60 -11.16
CA GLY A 111 -10.57 7.90 -9.95
C GLY A 111 -11.70 7.05 -9.39
N GLN A 112 -11.35 5.87 -8.87
CA GLN A 112 -12.30 4.98 -8.20
C GLN A 112 -12.16 5.15 -6.68
N TRP A 113 -13.12 5.83 -6.06
CA TRP A 113 -13.07 6.19 -4.63
C TRP A 113 -12.90 5.00 -3.70
N SER A 114 -13.47 3.83 -4.03
CA SER A 114 -13.32 2.61 -3.22
C SER A 114 -11.91 2.02 -3.23
N TRP A 115 -11.00 2.53 -4.06
CA TRP A 115 -9.59 2.10 -4.16
C TRP A 115 -8.60 3.18 -3.72
N ILE A 116 -9.03 4.45 -3.68
CA ILE A 116 -8.19 5.60 -3.30
C ILE A 116 -8.23 5.84 -1.78
N GLY A 117 -9.31 5.42 -1.11
CA GLY A 117 -9.51 5.53 0.33
C GLY A 117 -9.04 4.31 1.12
#